data_AF-A0A1B6GX56-F1
#
_entry.id   AF-A0A1B6GX56-F1
#
_cell.length_a   1.000
_cell.length_b   1.000
_cell.length_c   1.000
_cell.angle_alpha   90.00
_cell.angle_beta   90.00
_cell.angle_gamma   90.00
#
_symmetry.space_group_name_H-M   'P 1'
#
loop_
_entity.id
_entity.type
_entity.pdbx_description
1 polymer ?
#
loop_
_entity_poly.entity_id
_entity_poly.type
_entity_poly.pdbx_seq_one_letter_code
_entity_poly.pdbx_strand_id
1 'polypeptide(L)'
;LAYMLSKGLSGGTTVSGTMVAASSVGIKIFVTGGIGGVHREGERTMDISADLTELGRTCLAVVCSGVKSILDIGRTLEYLETQGVCVVTYGSTRDFPAFYSRKSGHSTPYHVNSAEEAAALIHSLDQLQVQSGLLLAVPVPEKDQLIDDVTMENAIQKALQLAKEREITGKAVTPFILQQVSELTDGRSLQTNISLIKNNALVGAKIAVALAKTEWENKKTRTEEQPQESYQVFAKPKDPQLNPIVIGGSILDSVVSVQEPFKVEGRTLSARIRQFGGGVGRNIADALGKLNLSPRLVTAVGNDQYSCCTR
;
A
#
# COMPACT_ATOMS: atom_id res chain seq x y z
N LEU A 1 -13.84 2.87 -6.97
CA LEU A 1 -13.70 1.40 -6.97
C LEU A 1 -15.03 0.68 -6.74
N ALA A 2 -15.71 0.91 -5.62
CA ALA A 2 -16.97 0.22 -5.26
C ALA A 2 -18.05 0.23 -6.35
N TYR A 3 -18.29 1.39 -7.00
CA TYR A 3 -19.26 1.50 -8.10
C TYR A 3 -18.97 0.51 -9.25
N MET A 4 -17.73 0.48 -9.74
CA MET A 4 -17.32 -0.40 -10.85
C MET A 4 -17.49 -1.87 -10.47
N LEU A 5 -17.08 -2.25 -9.27
CA LEU A 5 -17.22 -3.62 -8.75
C LEU A 5 -18.69 -4.03 -8.63
N SER A 6 -19.55 -3.16 -8.10
CA SER A 6 -20.99 -3.45 -7.93
C SER A 6 -21.73 -3.69 -9.25
N LYS A 7 -21.17 -3.22 -10.37
CA LYS A 7 -21.74 -3.33 -11.71
C LYS A 7 -21.02 -4.37 -12.58
N GLY A 8 -19.97 -5.02 -12.08
CA GLY A 8 -19.16 -5.96 -12.87
C GLY A 8 -18.50 -5.31 -14.09
N LEU A 9 -18.16 -4.02 -14.01
CA LEU A 9 -17.58 -3.27 -15.13
C LEU A 9 -16.05 -3.28 -15.09
N SER A 10 -15.42 -3.16 -16.27
CA SER A 10 -13.98 -2.98 -16.40
C SER A 10 -13.57 -1.51 -16.24
N GLY A 11 -12.42 -1.26 -15.61
CA GLY A 11 -11.84 0.08 -15.51
C GLY A 11 -10.35 0.02 -15.17
N GLY A 12 -9.58 0.99 -15.67
CA GLY A 12 -8.19 1.18 -15.28
C GLY A 12 -8.09 1.79 -13.89
N THR A 13 -7.25 1.24 -13.03
CA THR A 13 -7.02 1.77 -11.69
C THR A 13 -5.97 2.89 -11.72
N THR A 14 -6.24 3.97 -10.98
CA THR A 14 -5.24 5.00 -10.65
C THR A 14 -4.20 4.43 -9.69
N VAL A 15 -3.21 5.25 -9.30
CA VAL A 15 -2.23 4.88 -8.27
C VAL A 15 -2.96 4.51 -6.97
N SER A 16 -3.82 5.39 -6.46
CA SER A 16 -4.69 5.15 -5.30
C SER A 16 -5.50 3.84 -5.41
N GLY A 17 -6.21 3.64 -6.53
CA GLY A 17 -6.97 2.41 -6.75
C GLY A 17 -6.10 1.14 -6.76
N THR A 18 -4.90 1.24 -7.33
CA THR A 18 -3.95 0.12 -7.40
C THR A 18 -3.36 -0.19 -6.03
N MET A 19 -3.06 0.85 -5.23
CA MET A 19 -2.56 0.68 -3.87
C MET A 19 -3.55 -0.08 -2.99
N VAL A 20 -4.83 0.29 -3.03
CA VAL A 20 -5.90 -0.41 -2.30
C VAL A 20 -5.94 -1.89 -2.69
N ALA A 21 -5.94 -2.19 -3.99
CA ALA A 21 -5.98 -3.55 -4.49
C ALA A 21 -4.72 -4.35 -4.10
N ALA A 22 -3.53 -3.78 -4.31
CA ALA A 22 -2.25 -4.42 -4.02
C ALA A 22 -2.08 -4.70 -2.51
N SER A 23 -2.41 -3.74 -1.65
CA SER A 23 -2.33 -3.90 -0.20
C SER A 23 -3.30 -4.98 0.29
N SER A 24 -4.51 -5.07 -0.29
CA SER A 24 -5.50 -6.09 0.10
C SER A 24 -5.06 -7.54 -0.15
N VAL A 25 -4.08 -7.75 -1.03
CA VAL A 25 -3.50 -9.07 -1.34
C VAL A 25 -2.07 -9.23 -0.81
N GLY A 26 -1.61 -8.30 0.04
CA GLY A 26 -0.30 -8.38 0.68
C GLY A 26 0.90 -7.99 -0.19
N ILE A 27 0.68 -7.36 -1.36
CA ILE A 27 1.79 -6.82 -2.17
C ILE A 27 2.37 -5.58 -1.48
N LYS A 28 3.69 -5.57 -1.28
CA LYS A 28 4.40 -4.51 -0.56
C LYS A 28 4.97 -3.41 -1.45
N ILE A 29 5.14 -3.67 -2.75
CA ILE A 29 5.79 -2.75 -3.69
C ILE A 29 4.92 -2.59 -4.93
N PHE A 30 4.67 -1.34 -5.31
CA PHE A 30 3.98 -0.95 -6.53
C PHE A 30 4.86 0.02 -7.32
N VAL A 31 4.95 -0.18 -8.63
CA VAL A 31 5.72 0.67 -9.55
C VAL A 31 4.77 1.44 -10.46
N THR A 32 5.04 2.73 -10.64
CA THR A 32 4.35 3.57 -11.64
C THR A 32 5.31 4.55 -12.30
N GLY A 33 4.85 5.29 -13.30
CA GLY A 33 5.62 6.39 -13.87
C GLY A 33 5.78 7.53 -12.87
N GLY A 34 4.67 8.05 -12.37
CA GLY A 34 4.63 9.19 -11.45
C GLY A 34 3.30 9.23 -10.72
N ILE A 35 3.29 9.67 -9.47
CA ILE A 35 2.06 9.80 -8.68
C ILE A 35 1.26 11.03 -9.09
N GLY A 36 -0.03 11.08 -8.74
CA GLY A 36 -0.75 12.35 -8.67
C GLY A 36 -0.26 13.18 -7.47
N GLY A 37 -0.81 14.38 -7.31
CA GLY A 37 -0.35 15.32 -6.29
C GLY A 37 -1.28 16.51 -6.15
N VAL A 38 -0.79 17.57 -5.53
CA VAL A 38 -1.47 18.86 -5.48
C VAL A 38 -1.33 19.53 -6.85
N HIS A 39 -2.44 19.91 -7.47
CA HIS A 39 -2.39 20.63 -8.73
C HIS A 39 -1.84 22.05 -8.55
N ARG A 40 -1.31 22.63 -9.63
CA ARG A 40 -0.96 24.07 -9.63
C ARG A 40 -2.23 24.88 -9.33
N GLU A 41 -2.12 25.91 -8.50
CA GLU A 41 -3.26 26.65 -7.92
C GLU A 41 -4.15 25.82 -6.95
N GLY A 42 -3.66 24.66 -6.47
CA GLY A 42 -4.40 23.77 -5.56
C GLY A 42 -4.82 24.39 -4.22
N GLU A 43 -4.18 25.46 -3.76
CA GLU A 43 -4.58 26.24 -2.59
C GLU A 43 -5.88 27.02 -2.80
N ARG A 44 -6.26 27.27 -4.07
CA ARG A 44 -7.51 27.95 -4.44
C ARG A 44 -8.56 26.95 -4.90
N THR A 45 -8.16 25.97 -5.70
CA THR A 45 -9.08 25.03 -6.36
C THR A 45 -9.39 23.80 -5.49
N MET A 46 -8.55 23.49 -4.52
CA MET A 46 -8.57 22.24 -3.76
C MET A 46 -8.48 20.98 -4.65
N ASP A 47 -7.91 21.12 -5.87
CA ASP A 47 -7.67 19.99 -6.77
C ASP A 47 -6.42 19.20 -6.32
N ILE A 48 -6.67 18.21 -5.45
CA ILE A 48 -5.65 17.39 -4.81
C ILE A 48 -5.94 15.92 -5.13
N SER A 49 -4.93 15.21 -5.66
CA SER A 49 -5.07 13.80 -6.00
C SER A 49 -5.36 12.94 -4.78
N ALA A 50 -6.33 12.03 -4.92
CA ALA A 50 -6.60 10.97 -3.95
C ALA A 50 -5.39 10.06 -3.67
N ASP A 51 -4.39 10.03 -4.57
CA ASP A 51 -3.13 9.30 -4.38
C ASP A 51 -2.42 9.71 -3.09
N LEU A 52 -2.45 11.00 -2.72
CA LEU A 52 -1.73 11.49 -1.53
C LEU A 52 -2.40 11.02 -0.23
N THR A 53 -3.73 11.05 -0.18
CA THR A 53 -4.49 10.54 0.96
C THR A 53 -4.38 9.03 1.07
N GLU A 54 -4.30 8.32 -0.07
CA GLU A 54 -4.09 6.87 -0.06
C GLU A 54 -2.69 6.49 0.43
N LEU A 55 -1.65 7.23 0.02
CA LEU A 55 -0.31 7.12 0.58
C LEU A 55 -0.31 7.33 2.10
N GLY A 56 -1.11 8.24 2.62
CA GLY A 56 -1.22 8.48 4.07
C GLY A 56 -1.90 7.39 4.89
N ARG A 57 -2.50 6.36 4.27
CA ARG A 57 -3.27 5.33 5.00
C ARG A 57 -3.00 3.89 4.58
N THR A 58 -2.33 3.68 3.45
CA THR A 58 -2.02 2.35 2.92
C THR A 58 -0.52 2.07 3.03
N CYS A 59 -0.17 1.09 3.88
CA CYS A 59 1.21 0.63 4.08
C CYS A 59 1.71 -0.15 2.85
N LEU A 60 2.20 0.59 1.86
CA LEU A 60 2.74 0.07 0.60
C LEU A 60 3.82 1.04 0.07
N ALA A 61 4.90 0.50 -0.50
CA ALA A 61 5.94 1.28 -1.14
C ALA A 61 5.63 1.55 -2.61
N VAL A 62 5.55 2.84 -2.98
CA VAL A 62 5.33 3.29 -4.36
C VAL A 62 6.65 3.78 -4.95
N VAL A 63 7.13 3.09 -5.98
CA VAL A 63 8.34 3.43 -6.73
C VAL A 63 7.94 4.19 -7.99
N CYS A 64 8.40 5.42 -8.14
CA CYS A 64 8.02 6.28 -9.26
C CYS A 64 9.06 7.37 -9.52
N SER A 65 8.94 8.12 -10.62
CA SER A 65 9.82 9.26 -10.93
C SER A 65 9.32 10.57 -10.31
N GLY A 66 8.82 10.48 -9.08
CA GLY A 66 8.25 11.60 -8.35
C GLY A 66 6.80 11.90 -8.75
N VAL A 67 6.45 13.18 -8.67
CA VAL A 67 5.11 13.68 -8.99
C VAL A 67 5.05 14.07 -10.46
N LYS A 68 3.93 13.81 -11.16
CA LYS A 68 3.78 14.23 -12.57
C LYS A 68 4.08 15.73 -12.71
N SER A 69 4.85 16.10 -13.73
CA SER A 69 5.42 17.45 -13.91
C SER A 69 4.41 18.60 -14.04
N ILE A 70 3.14 18.26 -14.29
CA ILE A 70 2.01 19.20 -14.40
C ILE A 70 1.53 19.71 -13.03
N LEU A 71 2.03 19.13 -11.95
CA LEU A 71 1.58 19.36 -10.58
C LEU A 71 2.54 20.27 -9.82
N ASP A 72 2.12 20.68 -8.62
CA ASP A 72 2.93 21.47 -7.70
C ASP A 72 3.72 20.54 -6.78
N ILE A 73 5.03 20.43 -7.01
CA ILE A 73 5.91 19.52 -6.28
C ILE A 73 6.04 19.96 -4.82
N GLY A 74 6.29 21.24 -4.57
CA GLY A 74 6.46 21.78 -3.22
C GLY A 74 5.25 21.48 -2.34
N ARG A 75 4.05 21.83 -2.81
CA ARG A 75 2.82 21.54 -2.06
C ARG A 75 2.52 20.07 -1.93
N THR A 76 2.90 19.27 -2.92
CA THR A 76 2.74 17.82 -2.83
C THR A 76 3.62 17.24 -1.71
N LEU A 77 4.87 17.70 -1.59
CA LEU A 77 5.76 17.25 -0.51
C LEU A 77 5.25 17.69 0.87
N GLU A 78 4.78 18.93 1.02
CA GLU A 78 4.16 19.42 2.26
C GLU A 78 2.90 18.61 2.64
N TYR A 79 2.07 18.26 1.66
CA TYR A 79 0.89 17.42 1.89
C TYR A 79 1.29 16.01 2.33
N LEU A 80 2.30 15.41 1.67
CA LEU A 80 2.80 14.08 2.03
C LEU A 80 3.40 14.06 3.44
N GLU A 81 4.13 15.11 3.83
CA GLU A 81 4.60 15.29 5.21
C GLU A 81 3.42 15.33 6.20
N THR A 82 2.39 16.12 5.90
CA THR A 82 1.18 16.23 6.73
C THR A 82 0.46 14.87 6.87
N GLN A 83 0.48 14.05 5.82
CA GLN A 83 -0.07 12.69 5.83
C GLN A 83 0.82 11.65 6.51
N GLY A 84 2.00 12.03 7.00
CA GLY A 84 2.97 11.12 7.60
C GLY A 84 3.58 10.13 6.61
N VAL A 85 3.63 10.47 5.32
CA VAL A 85 4.21 9.62 4.27
C VAL A 85 5.72 9.74 4.28
N CYS A 86 6.42 8.61 4.37
CA CYS A 86 7.87 8.62 4.23
C CYS A 86 8.22 8.88 2.76
N VAL A 87 9.00 9.94 2.47
CA VAL A 87 9.42 10.28 1.11
C VAL A 87 10.94 10.22 1.02
N VAL A 88 11.45 9.44 0.06
CA VAL A 88 12.88 9.16 -0.10
C VAL A 88 13.27 9.20 -1.57
N THR A 89 14.40 9.83 -1.90
CA THR A 89 14.99 9.74 -3.25
C THR A 89 15.89 8.50 -3.35
N TYR A 90 15.79 7.77 -4.46
CA TYR A 90 16.69 6.68 -4.81
C TYR A 90 17.88 7.21 -5.63
N GLY A 91 19.07 7.20 -5.04
CA GLY A 91 20.31 7.70 -5.63
C GLY A 91 21.19 8.41 -4.61
N SER A 92 22.29 9.00 -5.07
CA SER A 92 23.32 9.63 -4.23
C SER A 92 22.99 11.02 -3.70
N THR A 93 21.83 11.58 -4.06
CA THR A 93 21.40 12.90 -3.61
C THR A 93 19.98 12.85 -3.09
N ARG A 94 19.60 13.90 -2.35
CA ARG A 94 18.22 14.12 -1.90
C ARG A 94 17.37 14.87 -2.92
N ASP A 95 17.87 15.09 -4.14
CA ASP A 95 17.11 15.83 -5.14
C ASP A 95 15.84 15.07 -5.49
N PHE A 96 14.69 15.72 -5.37
CA PHE A 96 13.43 15.10 -5.77
C PHE A 96 13.28 15.22 -7.30
N PRO A 97 12.99 14.14 -8.03
CA PRO A 97 12.78 14.20 -9.48
C PRO A 97 11.44 14.83 -9.84
N ALA A 98 11.41 15.59 -10.94
CA ALA A 98 10.21 16.22 -11.50
C ALA A 98 9.68 15.43 -12.72
N PHE A 99 9.52 14.11 -12.57
CA PHE A 99 9.06 13.20 -13.61
C PHE A 99 10.00 13.11 -14.83
N TYR A 100 9.93 14.08 -15.75
CA TYR A 100 10.81 14.16 -16.93
C TYR A 100 12.22 14.64 -16.60
N SER A 101 12.37 15.39 -15.51
CA SER A 101 13.61 16.00 -15.09
C SER A 101 14.18 15.33 -13.85
N ARG A 102 15.49 15.10 -13.84
CA ARG A 102 16.20 14.54 -12.68
C ARG A 102 16.19 15.47 -11.47
N LYS A 103 16.04 16.78 -11.69
CA LYS A 103 16.02 17.82 -10.66
C LYS A 103 14.71 18.58 -10.71
N SER A 104 14.14 18.86 -9.54
CA SER A 104 12.92 19.67 -9.41
C SER A 104 13.14 21.02 -8.71
N GLY A 105 14.33 21.24 -8.13
CA GLY A 105 14.55 22.33 -7.17
C GLY A 105 14.02 22.04 -5.76
N HIS A 106 13.38 20.89 -5.55
CA HIS A 106 12.97 20.38 -4.25
C HIS A 106 13.85 19.21 -3.81
N SER A 107 13.91 18.98 -2.50
CA SER A 107 14.65 17.87 -1.91
C SER A 107 13.76 17.05 -0.97
N THR A 108 14.02 15.75 -0.92
CA THR A 108 13.44 14.86 0.09
C THR A 108 14.17 14.99 1.43
N PRO A 109 13.55 14.59 2.55
CA PRO A 109 14.23 14.51 3.84
C PRO A 109 15.42 13.52 3.81
N TYR A 110 15.25 12.38 3.12
CA TYR A 110 16.21 11.27 3.10
C TYR A 110 16.49 10.78 1.67
N HIS A 111 17.58 10.02 1.51
CA HIS A 111 17.89 9.28 0.28
C HIS A 111 18.39 7.87 0.61
N VAL A 112 18.30 6.95 -0.36
CA VAL A 112 18.87 5.60 -0.31
C VAL A 112 19.64 5.32 -1.59
N ASN A 113 20.77 4.62 -1.48
CA ASN A 113 21.71 4.43 -2.58
C ASN A 113 21.59 3.09 -3.29
N SER A 114 20.85 2.15 -2.71
CA SER A 114 20.79 0.76 -3.18
C SER A 114 19.41 0.14 -2.98
N ALA A 115 19.18 -0.98 -3.66
CA ALA A 115 17.96 -1.75 -3.52
C ALA A 115 17.85 -2.37 -2.13
N GLU A 116 18.98 -2.71 -1.52
CA GLU A 116 19.12 -3.25 -0.18
C GLU A 116 18.75 -2.22 0.89
N GLU A 117 19.21 -0.98 0.76
CA GLU A 117 18.82 0.11 1.67
C GLU A 117 17.33 0.42 1.56
N ALA A 118 16.80 0.48 0.34
CA ALA A 118 15.37 0.67 0.11
C ALA A 118 14.54 -0.49 0.69
N ALA A 119 14.99 -1.74 0.52
CA ALA A 119 14.35 -2.92 1.09
C ALA A 119 14.36 -2.90 2.62
N ALA A 120 15.48 -2.53 3.24
CA ALA A 120 15.58 -2.38 4.70
C ALA A 120 14.63 -1.30 5.24
N LEU A 121 14.47 -0.19 4.52
CA LEU A 121 13.49 0.85 4.85
C LEU A 121 12.05 0.32 4.77
N ILE A 122 11.68 -0.38 3.70
CA ILE A 122 10.35 -0.99 3.54
C ILE A 122 10.08 -2.00 4.66
N HIS A 123 11.08 -2.84 4.97
CA HIS A 123 10.98 -3.80 6.06
C HIS A 123 10.77 -3.11 7.41
N SER A 124 11.49 -2.02 7.66
CA SER A 124 11.37 -1.25 8.91
C SER A 124 9.99 -0.60 9.04
N LEU A 125 9.45 -0.04 7.95
CA LEU A 125 8.09 0.49 7.91
C LEU A 125 7.05 -0.58 8.25
N ASP A 126 7.22 -1.79 7.73
CA ASP A 126 6.34 -2.93 8.01
C ASP A 126 6.42 -3.38 9.48
N GLN A 127 7.64 -3.41 10.07
CA GLN A 127 7.83 -3.76 11.48
C GLN A 127 7.24 -2.73 12.45
N LEU A 128 7.27 -1.44 12.09
CA LEU A 128 6.69 -0.37 12.93
C LEU A 128 5.15 -0.38 12.92
N GLN A 129 4.52 -1.12 12.02
CA GLN A 129 3.06 -1.19 11.85
C GLN A 129 2.40 0.19 11.71
N VAL A 130 3.12 1.16 11.12
CA VAL A 130 2.58 2.49 10.85
C VAL A 130 1.63 2.39 9.65
N GLN A 131 0.44 2.97 9.78
CA GLN A 131 -0.54 3.02 8.70
C GLN A 131 -0.21 4.16 7.72
N SER A 132 0.94 4.07 7.06
CA SER A 132 1.39 5.04 6.06
C SER A 132 2.28 4.35 5.03
N GLY A 133 2.28 4.88 3.81
CA GLY A 133 3.08 4.39 2.69
C GLY A 133 4.49 4.96 2.66
N LEU A 134 5.27 4.44 1.72
CA LEU A 134 6.59 4.96 1.35
C LEU A 134 6.54 5.42 -0.10
N LEU A 135 6.97 6.65 -0.36
CA LEU A 135 7.22 7.13 -1.71
C LEU A 135 8.72 7.07 -1.99
N LEU A 136 9.12 6.20 -2.90
CA LEU A 136 10.50 6.09 -3.37
C LEU A 136 10.63 6.75 -4.75
N ALA A 137 11.25 7.93 -4.76
CA ALA A 137 11.40 8.76 -5.95
C ALA A 137 12.69 8.40 -6.72
N VAL A 138 12.53 7.86 -7.93
CA VAL A 138 13.61 7.36 -8.79
C VAL A 138 13.81 8.33 -9.96
N PRO A 139 14.94 9.05 -10.04
CA PRO A 139 15.19 9.96 -11.15
C PRO A 139 15.30 9.18 -12.47
N VAL A 140 14.76 9.78 -13.55
CA VAL A 140 14.94 9.25 -14.91
C VAL A 140 16.44 9.09 -15.23
N PRO A 141 16.86 8.03 -15.95
CA PRO A 141 18.27 7.90 -16.32
C PRO A 141 18.78 9.13 -17.08
N GLU A 142 20.01 9.57 -16.80
CA GLU A 142 20.60 10.79 -17.38
C GLU A 142 20.54 10.81 -18.91
N LYS A 143 20.92 9.70 -19.54
CA LYS A 143 20.86 9.52 -21.00
C LYS A 143 19.45 9.60 -21.60
N ASP A 144 18.41 9.45 -20.78
CA ASP A 144 17.01 9.38 -21.22
C ASP A 144 16.22 10.65 -20.85
N GLN A 145 16.87 11.64 -20.21
CA GLN A 145 16.34 13.01 -20.11
C GLN A 145 16.61 13.73 -21.44
N LEU A 146 15.68 13.62 -22.38
CA LEU A 146 15.87 14.07 -23.77
C LEU A 146 15.56 15.57 -23.99
N ILE A 147 15.08 16.24 -22.95
CA ILE A 147 14.61 17.62 -22.97
C ILE A 147 15.19 18.29 -21.72
N ASP A 148 15.78 19.47 -21.89
CA ASP A 148 16.29 20.26 -20.78
C ASP A 148 15.14 20.83 -19.93
N ASP A 149 15.44 21.16 -18.68
CA ASP A 149 14.43 21.55 -17.69
C ASP A 149 13.65 22.81 -18.11
N VAL A 150 14.31 23.76 -18.78
CA VAL A 150 13.67 25.01 -19.22
C VAL A 150 12.71 24.75 -20.38
N THR A 151 13.13 24.00 -21.39
CA THR A 151 12.26 23.62 -22.51
C THR A 151 11.07 22.79 -22.04
N MET A 152 11.28 21.87 -21.10
CA MET A 152 10.20 21.05 -20.53
C MET A 152 9.18 21.91 -19.78
N GLU A 153 9.63 22.81 -18.90
CA GLU A 153 8.72 23.69 -18.15
C GLU A 153 7.93 24.62 -19.10
N ASN A 154 8.56 25.16 -20.14
CA ASN A 154 7.86 25.95 -21.15
C ASN A 154 6.76 25.14 -21.88
N ALA A 155 7.04 23.88 -22.22
CA ALA A 155 6.04 23.00 -22.84
C ALA A 155 4.87 22.70 -21.88
N ILE A 156 5.16 22.47 -20.59
CA ILE A 156 4.14 22.24 -19.55
C ILE A 156 3.27 23.48 -19.36
N GLN A 157 3.87 24.67 -19.24
CA GLN A 157 3.14 25.93 -19.08
C GLN A 157 2.21 26.21 -20.27
N LYS A 158 2.70 25.99 -21.50
CA LYS A 158 1.87 26.13 -22.70
C LYS A 158 0.73 25.12 -22.73
N ALA A 159 0.97 23.88 -22.32
CA ALA A 159 -0.08 22.86 -22.25
C ALA A 159 -1.12 23.16 -21.16
N LEU A 160 -0.71 23.71 -20.01
CA LEU A 160 -1.61 24.19 -18.95
C LEU A 160 -2.48 25.35 -19.43
N GLN A 161 -1.89 26.31 -20.16
CA GLN A 161 -2.63 27.41 -20.75
C GLN A 161 -3.68 26.91 -21.75
N LEU A 162 -3.31 25.99 -22.64
CA LEU A 162 -4.23 25.37 -23.59
C LEU A 162 -5.37 24.61 -22.89
N ALA A 163 -5.09 23.94 -21.77
CA ALA A 163 -6.11 23.25 -20.99
C ALA A 163 -7.13 24.24 -20.41
N LYS A 164 -6.66 25.40 -19.94
CA LYS A 164 -7.50 26.48 -19.40
C LYS A 164 -8.34 27.14 -20.49
N GLU A 165 -7.75 27.45 -21.65
CA GLU A 165 -8.44 28.05 -22.80
C GLU A 165 -9.54 27.14 -23.36
N ARG A 166 -9.38 25.81 -23.23
CA ARG A 166 -10.34 24.80 -23.67
C ARG A 166 -11.25 24.27 -22.54
N GLU A 167 -11.19 24.89 -21.36
CA GLU A 167 -12.01 24.53 -20.20
C GLU A 167 -11.94 23.03 -19.82
N ILE A 168 -10.78 22.40 -19.99
CA ILE A 168 -10.57 21.01 -19.61
C ILE A 168 -10.51 20.94 -18.08
N THR A 169 -11.36 20.10 -17.47
CA THR A 169 -11.50 20.02 -16.01
C THR A 169 -11.54 18.58 -15.47
N GLY A 170 -11.26 18.44 -14.18
CA GLY A 170 -11.29 17.17 -13.45
C GLY A 170 -10.36 16.11 -14.06
N LYS A 171 -10.84 14.86 -14.13
CA LYS A 171 -10.04 13.71 -14.57
C LYS A 171 -9.50 13.79 -16.01
N ALA A 172 -10.01 14.72 -16.83
CA ALA A 172 -9.57 14.91 -18.21
C ALA A 172 -8.30 15.77 -18.34
N VAL A 173 -7.95 16.53 -17.30
CA VAL A 173 -6.82 17.48 -17.31
C VAL A 173 -5.49 16.77 -17.54
N THR A 174 -5.18 15.75 -16.75
CA THR A 174 -3.88 15.05 -16.82
C THR A 174 -3.64 14.38 -18.18
N PRO A 175 -4.57 13.57 -18.75
CA PRO A 175 -4.38 13.00 -20.08
C PRO A 175 -4.19 14.06 -21.17
N PHE A 176 -4.96 15.16 -21.12
CA PHE A 176 -4.87 16.24 -22.08
C PHE A 176 -3.49 16.91 -22.05
N ILE A 177 -3.00 17.28 -20.86
CA ILE A 177 -1.71 17.96 -20.72
C ILE A 177 -0.56 17.07 -21.18
N LEU A 178 -0.55 15.78 -20.78
CA LEU A 178 0.51 14.85 -21.20
C LEU A 178 0.54 14.66 -22.73
N GLN A 179 -0.63 14.64 -23.38
CA GLN A 179 -0.71 14.62 -24.83
C GLN A 179 -0.13 15.90 -25.45
N GLN A 180 -0.52 17.07 -24.96
CA GLN A 180 -0.01 18.34 -25.47
C GLN A 180 1.50 18.50 -25.26
N VAL A 181 2.03 18.06 -24.11
CA VAL A 181 3.50 18.05 -23.87
C VAL A 181 4.20 17.11 -24.85
N SER A 182 3.61 15.95 -25.17
CA SER A 182 4.15 15.06 -26.20
C SER A 182 4.21 15.73 -27.57
N GLU A 183 3.14 16.40 -27.99
CA GLU A 183 3.07 17.13 -29.26
C GLU A 183 4.07 18.29 -29.31
N LEU A 184 4.16 19.09 -28.24
CA LEU A 184 5.06 20.25 -28.14
C LEU A 184 6.56 19.88 -28.07
N THR A 185 6.88 18.60 -27.84
CA THR A 185 8.25 18.11 -27.67
C THR A 185 8.65 17.11 -28.75
N ASP A 186 7.87 17.00 -29.82
CA ASP A 186 8.07 16.07 -30.94
C ASP A 186 8.19 14.61 -30.47
N GLY A 187 7.41 14.23 -29.46
CA GLY A 187 7.38 12.89 -28.89
C GLY A 187 8.55 12.55 -27.94
N ARG A 188 9.54 13.44 -27.77
CA ARG A 188 10.66 13.20 -26.85
C ARG A 188 10.21 13.02 -25.40
N SER A 189 9.20 13.76 -24.95
CA SER A 189 8.65 13.57 -23.59
C SER A 189 7.99 12.20 -23.42
N LEU A 190 7.30 11.69 -24.45
CA LEU A 190 6.77 10.33 -24.43
C LEU A 190 7.88 9.28 -24.37
N GLN A 191 8.97 9.48 -25.11
CA GLN A 191 10.13 8.60 -25.07
C GLN A 191 10.79 8.59 -23.67
N THR A 192 10.98 9.76 -23.05
CA THR A 192 11.43 9.89 -21.67
C THR A 192 10.46 9.22 -20.69
N ASN A 193 9.14 9.36 -20.89
CA ASN A 193 8.11 8.69 -20.07
C ASN A 193 8.20 7.16 -20.14
N ILE A 194 8.45 6.61 -21.34
CA ILE A 194 8.64 5.16 -21.50
C ILE A 194 9.91 4.72 -20.79
N SER A 195 11.01 5.47 -20.91
CA SER A 195 12.25 5.09 -20.24
C SER A 195 12.15 5.16 -18.72
N LEU A 196 11.56 6.21 -18.17
CA LEU A 196 11.40 6.34 -16.72
C LEU A 196 10.52 5.20 -16.16
N ILE A 197 9.46 4.77 -16.86
CA ILE A 197 8.64 3.64 -16.40
C ILE A 197 9.46 2.34 -16.38
N LYS A 198 10.26 2.08 -17.42
CA LYS A 198 11.15 0.92 -17.48
C LYS A 198 12.20 0.97 -16.36
N ASN A 199 12.76 2.14 -16.08
CA ASN A 199 13.73 2.34 -15.00
C ASN A 199 13.08 2.10 -13.63
N ASN A 200 11.89 2.65 -13.38
CA ASN A 200 11.14 2.45 -12.14
C ASN A 200 10.80 0.96 -11.94
N ALA A 201 10.46 0.25 -13.02
CA ALA A 201 10.21 -1.19 -12.97
C ALA A 201 11.47 -1.99 -12.64
N LEU A 202 12.61 -1.63 -13.25
CA LEU A 202 13.90 -2.25 -12.95
C LEU A 202 14.30 -2.04 -11.48
N VAL A 203 14.19 -0.80 -10.99
CA VAL A 203 14.52 -0.47 -9.59
C VAL A 203 13.56 -1.16 -8.64
N GLY A 204 12.25 -1.07 -8.87
CA GLY A 204 11.24 -1.74 -8.06
C GLY A 204 11.40 -3.26 -8.00
N ALA A 205 11.76 -3.90 -9.11
CA ALA A 205 12.05 -5.34 -9.15
C ALA A 205 13.29 -5.69 -8.32
N LYS A 206 14.38 -4.91 -8.40
CA LYS A 206 15.57 -5.12 -7.58
C LYS A 206 15.25 -4.98 -6.08
N ILE A 207 14.46 -3.99 -5.71
CA ILE A 207 14.03 -3.78 -4.31
C ILE A 207 13.17 -4.95 -3.84
N ALA A 208 12.25 -5.44 -4.68
CA ALA A 208 11.42 -6.60 -4.33
C ALA A 208 12.26 -7.87 -4.09
N VAL A 209 13.29 -8.10 -4.91
CA VAL A 209 14.23 -9.22 -4.71
C VAL A 209 15.01 -9.06 -3.41
N ALA A 210 15.53 -7.85 -3.15
CA ALA A 210 16.25 -7.55 -1.92
C ALA A 210 15.36 -7.74 -0.67
N LEU A 211 14.12 -7.24 -0.71
CA LEU A 211 13.14 -7.39 0.36
C LEU A 211 12.80 -8.86 0.62
N ALA A 212 12.53 -9.64 -0.43
CA ALA A 212 12.25 -11.06 -0.30
C ALA A 212 13.44 -11.83 0.30
N LYS A 213 14.68 -11.45 -0.04
CA LYS A 213 15.89 -12.02 0.56
C LYS A 213 15.99 -11.68 2.05
N THR A 214 15.78 -10.41 2.44
CA THR A 214 15.76 -9.99 3.85
C THR A 214 14.69 -10.74 4.65
N GLU A 215 13.47 -10.86 4.12
CA GLU A 215 12.39 -11.60 4.77
C GLU A 215 12.69 -13.10 4.90
N TRP A 216 13.34 -13.70 3.89
CA TRP A 216 13.76 -15.09 3.90
C TRP A 216 14.86 -15.34 4.94
N GLU A 217 15.89 -14.50 4.98
CA GLU A 217 16.98 -14.60 5.94
C GLU A 217 16.45 -14.47 7.37
N ASN A 218 15.58 -13.50 7.64
CA ASN A 218 14.94 -13.33 8.95
C ASN A 218 14.08 -14.53 9.36
N LYS A 219 13.41 -15.20 8.42
CA LYS A 219 12.68 -16.45 8.70
C LYS A 219 13.63 -17.59 9.02
N LYS A 220 14.74 -17.71 8.29
CA LYS A 220 15.74 -18.77 8.51
C LYS A 220 16.39 -18.65 9.88
N THR A 221 16.82 -17.46 10.28
CA THR A 221 17.41 -17.21 11.61
C THR A 221 16.42 -17.54 12.73
N ARG A 222 15.12 -17.23 12.54
CA ARG A 222 14.04 -17.62 13.47
C ARG A 222 13.80 -19.14 13.57
N THR A 223 14.21 -19.93 12.58
CA THR A 223 14.07 -21.41 12.59
C THR A 223 15.33 -22.16 13.02
N GLU A 224 16.51 -21.54 12.97
CA GLU A 224 17.79 -22.17 13.39
C GLU A 224 18.15 -21.86 14.86
N GLU A 225 17.57 -20.82 15.44
CA GLU A 225 17.53 -20.68 16.90
C GLU A 225 16.52 -21.70 17.47
N GLN A 226 17.00 -22.66 18.28
CA GLN A 226 16.14 -23.40 19.23
C GLN A 226 15.17 -22.41 19.90
N PRO A 227 13.93 -22.79 20.27
CA PRO A 227 12.89 -21.86 20.70
C PRO A 227 13.34 -21.06 21.94
N GLN A 228 14.08 -19.98 21.70
CA GLN A 228 14.38 -18.95 22.64
C GLN A 228 13.15 -18.07 22.63
N GLU A 229 12.56 -17.97 23.82
CA GLU A 229 11.35 -17.22 24.15
C GLU A 229 11.13 -16.05 23.18
N SER A 230 10.13 -16.23 22.32
CA SER A 230 9.68 -15.28 21.33
C SER A 230 9.69 -13.85 21.84
N TYR A 231 10.26 -12.94 21.05
CA TYR A 231 10.10 -11.48 21.15
C TYR A 231 8.72 -11.12 21.70
N GLN A 232 8.69 -10.73 22.97
CA GLN A 232 7.49 -10.26 23.65
C GLN A 232 7.16 -8.86 23.12
N VAL A 233 6.25 -8.80 22.15
CA VAL A 233 5.69 -7.54 21.59
C VAL A 233 4.82 -6.81 22.62
N PHE A 234 4.44 -7.47 23.71
CA PHE A 234 3.75 -6.86 24.84
C PHE A 234 4.62 -7.03 26.08
N ALA A 235 4.87 -5.94 26.81
CA ALA A 235 5.49 -5.99 28.12
C ALA A 235 4.74 -7.04 28.97
N LYS A 236 5.47 -8.03 29.51
CA LYS A 236 4.93 -8.91 30.55
C LYS A 236 4.26 -8.00 31.60
N PRO A 237 2.98 -8.22 31.95
CA PRO A 237 2.39 -7.52 33.08
C PRO A 237 3.33 -7.71 34.27
N LYS A 238 3.68 -6.64 34.96
CA LYS A 238 4.61 -6.67 36.11
C LYS A 238 4.14 -7.60 37.24
N ASP A 239 2.92 -8.11 37.15
CA ASP A 239 2.30 -9.00 38.11
C ASP A 239 1.78 -10.29 37.42
N PRO A 240 2.36 -11.47 37.73
CA PRO A 240 1.93 -12.75 37.16
C PRO A 240 0.56 -13.25 37.68
N GLN A 241 -0.20 -12.42 38.42
CA GLN A 241 -1.51 -12.76 38.98
C GLN A 241 -2.72 -12.16 38.27
N LEU A 242 -2.57 -11.55 37.08
CA LEU A 242 -3.73 -11.07 36.35
C LEU A 242 -4.49 -12.24 35.69
N ASN A 243 -5.60 -12.63 36.32
CA ASN A 243 -6.58 -13.59 35.81
C ASN A 243 -7.80 -12.84 35.24
N PRO A 244 -7.72 -12.28 34.01
CA PRO A 244 -8.79 -11.48 33.44
C PRO A 244 -10.06 -12.29 33.27
N ILE A 245 -11.21 -11.71 33.64
CA ILE A 245 -12.52 -12.31 33.39
C ILE A 245 -13.04 -11.74 32.08
N VAL A 246 -13.34 -12.62 31.12
CA VAL A 246 -13.97 -12.26 29.85
C VAL A 246 -15.44 -12.62 29.94
N ILE A 247 -16.34 -11.64 29.85
CA ILE A 247 -17.78 -11.88 29.81
C ILE A 247 -18.25 -11.65 28.37
N GLY A 248 -18.74 -12.70 27.71
CA GLY A 248 -19.18 -12.59 26.32
C GLY A 248 -19.66 -13.89 25.70
N GLY A 249 -20.22 -13.80 24.50
CA GLY A 249 -20.75 -14.96 23.78
C GLY A 249 -19.68 -15.90 23.24
N SER A 250 -19.95 -17.20 23.30
CA SER A 250 -19.25 -18.29 22.62
C SER A 250 -20.25 -19.00 21.71
N ILE A 251 -19.87 -19.30 20.48
CA ILE A 251 -20.74 -19.89 19.45
C ILE A 251 -20.07 -21.16 18.90
N LEU A 252 -20.86 -22.17 18.52
CA LEU A 252 -20.38 -23.36 17.83
C LEU A 252 -20.91 -23.37 16.39
N ASP A 253 -20.02 -23.18 15.43
CA ASP A 253 -20.34 -23.28 14.01
C ASP A 253 -20.15 -24.73 13.54
N SER A 254 -21.20 -25.33 12.98
CA SER A 254 -21.15 -26.67 12.41
C SER A 254 -21.32 -26.59 10.90
N VAL A 255 -20.28 -26.97 10.16
CA VAL A 255 -20.29 -27.06 8.70
C VAL A 255 -20.47 -28.52 8.31
N VAL A 256 -21.53 -28.79 7.55
CA VAL A 256 -21.81 -30.12 6.99
C VAL A 256 -21.49 -30.10 5.51
N SER A 257 -20.48 -30.85 5.10
CA SER A 257 -20.07 -30.98 3.69
C SER A 257 -20.48 -32.35 3.15
N VAL A 258 -21.38 -32.37 2.18
CA VAL A 258 -21.80 -33.59 1.50
C VAL A 258 -20.68 -34.05 0.55
N GLN A 259 -20.36 -35.35 0.55
CA GLN A 259 -19.26 -35.88 -0.27
C GLN A 259 -19.65 -36.18 -1.72
N GLU A 260 -20.93 -36.00 -2.05
CA GLU A 260 -21.52 -36.23 -3.36
C GLU A 260 -22.25 -34.98 -3.86
N PRO A 261 -22.46 -34.82 -5.18
CA PRO A 261 -23.26 -33.74 -5.74
C PRO A 261 -24.66 -33.67 -5.10
N PHE A 262 -24.97 -32.54 -4.48
CA PHE A 262 -26.21 -32.35 -3.76
C PHE A 262 -27.39 -32.26 -4.72
N LYS A 263 -28.33 -33.22 -4.61
CA LYS A 263 -29.62 -33.22 -5.29
C LYS A 263 -30.74 -33.37 -4.27
N VAL A 264 -31.78 -32.55 -4.38
CA VAL A 264 -32.93 -32.54 -3.46
C VAL A 264 -33.88 -33.68 -3.82
N GLU A 265 -33.50 -34.91 -3.50
CA GLU A 265 -34.22 -36.14 -3.86
C GLU A 265 -34.76 -36.89 -2.63
N GLY A 266 -34.65 -36.32 -1.42
CA GLY A 266 -35.14 -36.96 -0.19
C GLY A 266 -34.33 -38.17 0.30
N ARG A 267 -33.13 -38.41 -0.28
CA ARG A 267 -32.23 -39.50 0.09
C ARG A 267 -31.23 -39.10 1.18
N THR A 268 -30.83 -40.06 2.03
CA THR A 268 -29.74 -39.89 2.99
C THR A 268 -28.40 -39.82 2.26
N LEU A 269 -27.58 -38.81 2.58
CA LEU A 269 -26.27 -38.59 1.95
C LEU A 269 -25.15 -38.69 2.98
N SER A 270 -24.04 -39.31 2.59
CA SER A 270 -22.81 -39.30 3.38
C SER A 270 -22.23 -37.88 3.43
N ALA A 271 -22.03 -37.36 4.64
CA ALA A 271 -21.51 -36.03 4.88
C ALA A 271 -20.39 -36.02 5.92
N ARG A 272 -19.48 -35.06 5.77
CA ARG A 272 -18.44 -34.75 6.75
C ARG A 272 -18.89 -33.54 7.56
N ILE A 273 -18.98 -33.70 8.87
CA ILE A 273 -19.27 -32.60 9.79
C ILE A 273 -17.94 -32.04 10.30
N ARG A 274 -17.77 -30.72 10.25
CA ARG A 274 -16.67 -29.99 10.89
C ARG A 274 -17.27 -28.97 11.85
N GLN A 275 -16.82 -28.98 13.09
CA GLN A 275 -17.30 -28.04 14.12
C GLN A 275 -16.17 -27.09 14.49
N PHE A 276 -16.50 -25.81 14.59
CA PHE A 276 -15.58 -24.74 14.94
C PHE A 276 -16.17 -23.92 16.07
N GLY A 277 -15.36 -23.62 17.08
CA GLY A 277 -15.75 -22.72 18.13
C GLY A 277 -15.42 -21.28 17.77
N GLY A 278 -16.37 -20.37 17.93
CA GLY A 278 -16.23 -18.94 17.69
C GLY A 278 -16.90 -18.09 18.77
N GLY A 279 -17.22 -16.85 18.44
CA GLY A 279 -17.84 -15.87 19.35
C GLY A 279 -16.83 -14.87 19.94
N VAL A 280 -17.28 -13.63 20.13
CA VAL A 280 -16.42 -12.51 20.55
C VAL A 280 -15.77 -12.79 21.91
N GLY A 281 -16.54 -13.31 22.88
CA GLY A 281 -16.01 -13.64 24.20
C GLY A 281 -14.96 -14.74 24.14
N ARG A 282 -15.22 -15.80 23.36
CA ARG A 282 -14.27 -16.90 23.15
C ARG A 282 -12.99 -16.42 22.47
N ASN A 283 -13.09 -15.61 21.41
CA ASN A 283 -11.93 -15.12 20.67
C ASN A 283 -11.04 -14.22 21.54
N ILE A 284 -11.64 -13.38 22.39
CA ILE A 284 -10.90 -12.55 23.34
C ILE A 284 -10.21 -13.44 24.39
N ALA A 285 -10.93 -14.40 24.98
CA ALA A 285 -10.33 -15.33 25.96
C ALA A 285 -9.20 -16.17 25.34
N ASP A 286 -9.37 -16.67 24.12
CA ASP A 286 -8.34 -17.41 23.39
C ASP A 286 -7.11 -16.53 23.08
N ALA A 287 -7.32 -15.28 22.66
CA ALA A 287 -6.24 -14.33 22.45
C ALA A 287 -5.48 -14.04 23.75
N LEU A 288 -6.18 -13.84 24.87
CA LEU A 288 -5.56 -13.63 26.18
C LEU A 288 -4.78 -14.87 26.65
N GLY A 289 -5.28 -16.08 26.38
CA GLY A 289 -4.57 -17.34 26.66
C GLY A 289 -3.28 -17.47 25.83
N LYS A 290 -3.32 -17.10 24.55
CA LYS A 290 -2.14 -17.05 23.66
C LYS A 290 -1.11 -16.00 24.09
N LEU A 291 -1.53 -15.01 24.88
CA LEU A 291 -0.65 -14.02 25.51
C LEU A 291 -0.13 -14.48 26.89
N ASN A 292 -0.21 -15.77 27.21
CA ASN A 292 0.20 -16.35 28.50
C ASN A 292 -0.53 -15.81 29.74
N LEU A 293 -1.75 -15.27 29.56
CA LEU A 293 -2.63 -15.01 30.71
C LEU A 293 -3.48 -16.26 31.02
N SER A 294 -4.08 -16.27 32.20
CA SER A 294 -5.08 -17.28 32.60
C SER A 294 -6.49 -16.69 32.62
N PRO A 295 -7.09 -16.37 31.46
CA PRO A 295 -8.41 -15.76 31.40
C PRO A 295 -9.50 -16.74 31.83
N ARG A 296 -10.52 -16.25 32.54
CA ARG A 296 -11.75 -16.99 32.81
C ARG A 296 -12.86 -16.48 31.89
N LEU A 297 -13.32 -17.31 30.95
CA LEU A 297 -14.47 -16.99 30.12
C LEU A 297 -15.77 -17.29 30.88
N VAL A 298 -16.60 -16.26 31.05
CA VAL A 298 -17.97 -16.36 31.53
C VAL A 298 -18.88 -16.16 30.32
N THR A 299 -19.59 -17.21 29.94
CA THR A 299 -20.49 -17.21 28.78
C THR A 299 -21.81 -17.86 29.15
N ALA A 300 -22.91 -17.39 28.54
CA ALA A 300 -24.20 -18.05 28.70
C ALA A 300 -24.17 -19.35 27.89
N VAL A 301 -24.41 -20.47 28.56
CA VAL A 301 -24.43 -21.81 27.94
C VAL A 301 -25.88 -22.23 27.76
N GLY A 302 -26.27 -22.56 26.53
CA GLY A 302 -27.60 -23.11 26.23
C GLY A 302 -27.81 -24.48 26.87
N ASN A 303 -29.07 -24.92 27.03
CA ASN A 303 -29.40 -26.25 27.58
C ASN A 303 -29.57 -27.31 26.48
N ASP A 304 -28.82 -27.19 25.38
CA ASP A 304 -28.84 -28.11 24.26
C ASP A 304 -27.69 -29.12 24.32
N GLN A 305 -27.70 -30.11 23.44
CA GLN A 305 -26.68 -31.17 23.37
C GLN A 305 -25.26 -30.67 23.07
N TYR A 306 -25.09 -29.40 22.65
CA TYR A 306 -23.80 -28.79 22.31
C TYR A 306 -23.25 -27.91 23.45
N SER A 307 -23.98 -27.79 24.56
CA SER A 307 -23.59 -27.07 25.77
C SER A 307 -22.28 -27.56 26.39
N CYS A 308 -21.88 -28.81 26.13
CA CYS A 308 -20.65 -29.42 26.61
C CYS A 308 -19.39 -28.91 25.90
N CYS A 309 -19.51 -28.36 24.69
CA CYS A 309 -18.37 -27.82 23.92
C CYS A 309 -17.87 -26.47 24.45
N THR A 310 -18.54 -25.92 25.46
CA THR A 310 -18.28 -24.61 26.07
C THR A 310 -17.98 -24.65 27.57
N ARG A 311 -17.97 -25.84 28.20
CA ARG A 311 -17.50 -26.06 29.59
C ARG A 311 -16.04 -26.44 29.60
#